data_AF-A0A443PUC3-F1
#
_entry.id   AF-A0A443PUC3-F1
#
_cell.length_a   1.000
_cell.length_b   1.000
_cell.length_c   1.000
_cell.angle_alpha   90.00
_cell.angle_beta   90.00
_cell.angle_gamma   90.00
#
_symmetry.space_group_name_H-M   'P 1'
#
loop_
_entity.id
_entity.type
_entity.pdbx_description
1 polymer ?
#
loop_
_entity_poly.entity_id
_entity_poly.type
_entity_poly.pdbx_seq_one_letter_code
_entity_poly.pdbx_strand_id
1 'polypeptide(L)'
;MEWSTAPKTLSQCFLQTLSPDLEPRRRAESQLSGLAAHPGFGLAVLCLVSLPNVDDLIRIAAAINFKYHLRYHWTSSPDPQPYPPIFDAKKSEIKSHIVRLMVASSSSPRIQSQLGEALAIIGKHDFPKSWPAILLDLVAHLWAAQDYAPINGILSTANSIFKKFRYEWKTNDLLLDLKYCLDEFAAPLLKIFLKTASVIPANLNSADTLCPLIESQRLCCREFFTPSIFKNCLNFLRTT
;
A
#
# COMPACT_ATOMS: atom_id res chain seq x y z
N MET A 1 10.74 -9.46 25.43
CA MET A 1 11.40 -10.75 25.11
C MET A 1 10.45 -11.76 24.42
N GLU A 2 9.22 -11.39 24.02
CA GLU A 2 8.14 -12.40 23.86
C GLU A 2 7.73 -12.78 22.42
N TRP A 3 8.48 -12.43 21.36
CA TRP A 3 8.05 -12.73 19.98
C TRP A 3 9.08 -13.42 19.07
N SER A 4 10.21 -13.89 19.62
CA SER A 4 11.25 -14.55 18.81
C SER A 4 10.80 -15.86 18.15
N THR A 5 9.78 -16.53 18.70
CA THR A 5 9.22 -17.80 18.18
C THR A 5 8.04 -17.61 17.22
N ALA A 6 7.41 -16.46 17.26
CA ALA A 6 6.16 -16.24 16.59
C ALA A 6 6.18 -16.12 15.05
N PRO A 7 7.27 -15.73 14.35
CA PRO A 7 7.27 -15.83 12.89
C PRO A 7 7.17 -17.28 12.41
N LYS A 8 7.76 -18.25 13.12
CA LYS A 8 7.63 -19.67 12.78
C LYS A 8 6.21 -20.17 13.00
N THR A 9 5.61 -19.84 14.15
CA THR A 9 4.22 -20.21 14.45
C THR A 9 3.26 -19.59 13.44
N LEU A 10 3.38 -18.29 13.15
CA LEU A 10 2.55 -17.61 12.15
C LEU A 10 2.73 -18.22 10.77
N SER A 11 3.96 -18.49 10.35
CA SER A 11 4.26 -19.15 9.07
C SER A 11 3.53 -20.49 8.95
N GLN A 12 3.55 -21.30 10.01
CA GLN A 12 2.84 -22.57 10.04
C GLN A 12 1.33 -22.38 9.97
N CYS A 13 0.76 -21.43 10.73
CA CYS A 13 -0.67 -21.13 10.66
C CYS A 13 -1.09 -20.72 9.25
N PHE A 14 -0.38 -19.76 8.63
CA PHE A 14 -0.69 -19.32 7.27
C PHE A 14 -0.56 -20.44 6.25
N LEU A 15 0.45 -21.30 6.38
CA LEU A 15 0.55 -22.49 5.52
C LEU A 15 -0.69 -23.40 5.67
N GLN A 16 -1.16 -23.63 6.89
CA GLN A 16 -2.33 -24.47 7.15
C GLN A 16 -3.64 -23.83 6.66
N THR A 17 -3.73 -22.49 6.58
CA THR A 17 -4.88 -21.81 5.94
C THR A 17 -5.00 -22.09 4.44
N LEU A 18 -3.91 -22.56 3.80
CA LEU A 18 -3.88 -22.91 2.39
C LEU A 18 -4.17 -24.41 2.13
N SER A 19 -4.39 -25.21 3.19
CA SER A 19 -4.68 -26.64 3.04
C SER A 19 -5.98 -26.89 2.28
N PRO A 20 -6.06 -27.92 1.40
CA PRO A 20 -7.34 -28.30 0.78
C PRO A 20 -8.34 -28.84 1.82
N ASP A 21 -7.86 -29.40 2.92
CA ASP A 21 -8.70 -30.00 3.96
C ASP A 21 -9.37 -28.94 4.85
N LEU A 22 -10.60 -29.18 5.27
CA LEU A 22 -11.39 -28.22 6.04
C LEU A 22 -10.88 -28.06 7.48
N GLU A 23 -10.59 -29.15 8.17
CA GLU A 23 -10.23 -29.13 9.59
C GLU A 23 -8.90 -28.41 9.88
N PRO A 24 -7.81 -28.65 9.12
CA PRO A 24 -6.57 -27.89 9.29
C PRO A 24 -6.74 -26.38 9.05
N ARG A 25 -7.53 -26.01 8.02
CA ARG A 25 -7.85 -24.60 7.73
C ARG A 25 -8.59 -23.94 8.89
N ARG A 26 -9.69 -24.54 9.34
CA ARG A 26 -10.51 -24.01 10.44
C ARG A 26 -9.69 -23.83 11.72
N ARG A 27 -8.83 -24.80 12.03
CA ARG A 27 -7.93 -24.72 13.20
C ARG A 27 -6.94 -23.57 13.07
N ALA A 28 -6.33 -23.40 11.90
CA ALA A 28 -5.38 -22.33 11.64
C ALA A 28 -6.03 -20.94 11.68
N GLU A 29 -7.22 -20.79 11.11
CA GLU A 29 -8.00 -19.55 11.16
C GLU A 29 -8.40 -19.19 12.59
N SER A 30 -8.87 -20.16 13.38
CA SER A 30 -9.18 -19.97 14.80
C SER A 30 -7.94 -19.55 15.60
N GLN A 31 -6.79 -20.17 15.33
CA GLN A 31 -5.54 -19.78 15.98
C GLN A 31 -5.09 -18.37 15.58
N LEU A 32 -5.16 -18.00 14.31
CA LEU A 32 -4.85 -16.65 13.83
C LEU A 32 -5.79 -15.60 14.44
N SER A 33 -7.07 -15.94 14.56
CA SER A 33 -8.10 -15.16 15.23
C SER A 33 -7.75 -14.94 16.71
N GLY A 34 -7.30 -15.97 17.43
CA GLY A 34 -6.79 -15.81 18.81
C GLY A 34 -5.54 -14.93 18.90
N LEU A 35 -4.59 -15.08 17.96
CA LEU A 35 -3.37 -14.27 17.92
C LEU A 35 -3.63 -12.80 17.53
N ALA A 36 -4.66 -12.54 16.73
CA ALA A 36 -5.02 -11.19 16.28
C ALA A 36 -5.46 -10.26 17.42
N ALA A 37 -5.86 -10.81 18.57
CA ALA A 37 -6.14 -10.03 19.77
C ALA A 37 -4.89 -9.39 20.39
N HIS A 38 -3.69 -9.89 20.07
CA HIS A 38 -2.46 -9.40 20.65
C HIS A 38 -2.02 -8.06 19.99
N PRO A 39 -1.66 -7.03 20.77
CA PRO A 39 -1.28 -5.71 20.23
C PRO A 39 -0.12 -5.71 19.23
N GLY A 40 0.77 -6.71 19.34
CA GLY A 40 1.92 -6.89 18.44
C GLY A 40 1.63 -7.65 17.15
N PHE A 41 0.41 -8.14 16.94
CA PHE A 41 0.07 -9.02 15.82
C PHE A 41 0.33 -8.39 14.45
N GLY A 42 -0.12 -7.16 14.21
CA GLY A 42 0.09 -6.49 12.92
C GLY A 42 1.57 -6.37 12.53
N LEU A 43 2.44 -6.00 13.49
CA LEU A 43 3.88 -5.91 13.27
C LEU A 43 4.53 -7.28 13.06
N ALA A 44 4.04 -8.30 13.77
CA ALA A 44 4.48 -9.66 13.59
C ALA A 44 4.22 -10.20 12.18
N VAL A 45 3.02 -9.93 11.65
CA VAL A 45 2.64 -10.33 10.30
C VAL A 45 3.46 -9.55 9.27
N LEU A 46 3.67 -8.23 9.46
CA LEU A 46 4.59 -7.45 8.61
C LEU A 46 6.01 -8.01 8.62
N CYS A 47 6.53 -8.39 9.80
CA CYS A 47 7.83 -9.02 9.93
C CYS A 47 7.88 -10.33 9.12
N LEU A 48 6.87 -11.20 9.22
CA LEU A 48 6.78 -12.42 8.42
C LEU A 48 6.81 -12.14 6.91
N VAL A 49 6.06 -11.14 6.44
CA VAL A 49 6.03 -10.74 5.02
C VAL A 49 7.40 -10.24 4.54
N SER A 50 8.19 -9.64 5.44
CA SER A 50 9.54 -9.14 5.14
C SER A 50 10.62 -10.22 5.04
N LEU A 51 10.35 -11.45 5.52
CA LEU A 51 11.35 -12.51 5.52
C LEU A 51 11.49 -13.12 4.11
N PRO A 52 12.67 -13.03 3.46
CA PRO A 52 12.88 -13.56 2.11
C PRO A 52 12.94 -15.09 2.06
N ASN A 53 13.23 -15.74 3.19
CA ASN A 53 13.36 -17.20 3.28
C ASN A 53 12.02 -17.92 3.47
N VAL A 54 10.91 -17.18 3.57
CA VAL A 54 9.57 -17.73 3.70
C VAL A 54 8.95 -17.83 2.32
N ASP A 55 8.25 -18.94 2.05
CA ASP A 55 7.58 -19.18 0.77
C ASP A 55 6.61 -18.04 0.40
N ASP A 56 6.57 -17.67 -0.88
CA ASP A 56 5.79 -16.55 -1.38
C ASP A 56 4.28 -16.75 -1.17
N LEU A 57 3.76 -17.98 -1.20
CA LEU A 57 2.35 -18.24 -0.91
C LEU A 57 1.99 -17.91 0.54
N ILE A 58 2.88 -18.25 1.47
CA ILE A 58 2.73 -17.91 2.89
C ILE A 58 2.79 -16.38 3.07
N ARG A 59 3.75 -15.72 2.42
CA ARG A 59 3.89 -14.26 2.48
C ARG A 59 2.68 -13.53 1.88
N ILE A 60 2.10 -14.06 0.79
CA ILE A 60 0.85 -13.53 0.20
C ILE A 60 -0.31 -13.71 1.18
N ALA A 61 -0.49 -14.90 1.75
CA ALA A 61 -1.55 -15.16 2.74
C ALA A 61 -1.43 -14.24 3.96
N ALA A 62 -0.21 -14.04 4.45
CA ALA A 62 0.10 -13.10 5.53
C ALA A 62 -0.22 -11.65 5.15
N ALA A 63 0.15 -11.19 3.95
CA ALA A 63 -0.15 -9.83 3.48
C ALA A 63 -1.67 -9.59 3.32
N ILE A 64 -2.41 -10.60 2.83
CA ILE A 64 -3.88 -10.55 2.76
C ILE A 64 -4.47 -10.42 4.16
N ASN A 65 -4.04 -11.28 5.10
CA ASN A 65 -4.51 -11.23 6.48
C ASN A 65 -4.20 -9.89 7.15
N PHE A 66 -2.98 -9.37 6.94
CA PHE A 66 -2.57 -8.06 7.44
C PHE A 66 -3.51 -6.96 6.94
N LYS A 67 -3.80 -6.93 5.63
CA LYS A 67 -4.77 -5.98 5.04
C LYS A 67 -6.13 -6.07 5.72
N TYR A 68 -6.66 -7.28 5.92
CA TYR A 68 -7.94 -7.47 6.61
C TYR A 68 -7.88 -7.02 8.07
N HIS A 69 -6.79 -7.32 8.78
CA HIS A 69 -6.58 -6.88 10.15
C HIS A 69 -6.63 -5.34 10.26
N LEU A 70 -5.96 -4.61 9.35
CA LEU A 70 -6.06 -3.15 9.33
C LEU A 70 -7.48 -2.67 9.02
N ARG A 71 -8.18 -3.31 8.07
CA ARG A 71 -9.55 -2.91 7.69
C ARG A 71 -10.51 -2.89 8.88
N TYR A 72 -10.37 -3.83 9.81
CA TYR A 72 -11.28 -3.97 10.95
C TYR A 72 -10.76 -3.29 12.23
N HIS A 73 -9.44 -3.13 12.39
CA HIS A 73 -8.85 -2.69 13.67
C HIS A 73 -8.06 -1.38 13.61
N TRP A 74 -7.92 -0.74 12.45
CA TRP A 74 -7.20 0.53 12.35
C TRP A 74 -7.91 1.68 13.07
N THR A 75 -9.23 1.73 13.04
CA THR A 75 -10.04 2.74 13.74
C THR A 75 -11.11 2.08 14.58
N SER A 76 -11.48 2.74 15.67
CA SER A 76 -12.67 2.38 16.45
C SER A 76 -13.91 2.56 15.58
N SER A 77 -14.43 1.46 15.02
CA SER A 77 -15.74 1.48 14.37
C SER A 77 -16.83 1.52 15.44
N PRO A 78 -17.96 2.22 15.21
CA PRO A 78 -19.12 2.14 16.09
C PRO A 78 -19.76 0.72 16.10
N ASP A 79 -19.52 -0.08 15.06
CA ASP A 79 -19.98 -1.47 15.01
C ASP A 79 -19.11 -2.36 15.91
N PRO A 80 -19.70 -3.33 16.63
CA PRO A 80 -18.96 -4.26 17.49
C PRO A 80 -17.90 -4.99 16.66
N GLN A 81 -16.64 -4.63 16.89
CA GLN A 81 -15.50 -5.28 16.26
C GLN A 81 -15.08 -6.50 17.10
N PRO A 82 -14.59 -7.57 16.46
CA PRO A 82 -14.15 -8.76 17.17
C PRO A 82 -12.90 -8.53 18.04
N TYR A 83 -12.15 -7.44 17.81
CA TYR A 83 -10.93 -7.10 18.56
C TYR A 83 -10.82 -5.59 18.83
N PRO A 84 -10.10 -5.20 19.89
CA PRO A 84 -9.85 -3.79 20.19
C PRO A 84 -9.07 -3.10 19.05
N PRO A 85 -9.24 -1.77 18.89
CA PRO A 85 -8.46 -0.99 17.94
C PRO A 85 -6.95 -1.09 18.22
N ILE A 86 -6.14 -0.99 17.17
CA ILE A 86 -4.68 -0.95 17.28
C ILE A 86 -4.25 0.31 18.06
N PHE A 87 -3.36 0.15 19.03
CA PHE A 87 -2.80 1.27 19.80
C PHE A 87 -1.96 2.21 18.91
N ASP A 88 -2.01 3.50 19.19
CA ASP A 88 -1.38 4.53 18.34
C ASP A 88 0.14 4.37 18.21
N ALA A 89 0.82 3.90 19.26
CA ALA A 89 2.26 3.56 19.19
C ALA A 89 2.53 2.50 18.11
N LYS A 90 1.68 1.48 18.01
CA LYS A 90 1.80 0.41 17.02
C LYS A 90 1.40 0.87 15.62
N LYS A 91 0.44 1.79 15.49
CA LYS A 91 0.15 2.44 14.20
C LYS A 91 1.36 3.20 13.67
N SER A 92 2.06 3.94 14.52
CA SER A 92 3.26 4.69 14.14
C SER A 92 4.38 3.75 13.64
N GLU A 93 4.62 2.65 14.37
CA GLU A 93 5.57 1.61 13.94
C GLU A 93 5.17 1.01 12.57
N ILE A 94 3.89 0.65 12.39
CA ILE A 94 3.37 0.12 11.11
C ILE A 94 3.61 1.11 9.97
N LYS A 95 3.25 2.38 10.14
CA LYS A 95 3.46 3.45 9.15
C LYS A 95 4.93 3.57 8.74
N SER A 96 5.85 3.49 9.70
CA SER A 96 7.29 3.60 9.45
C SER A 96 7.89 2.46 8.63
N HIS A 97 7.22 1.30 8.58
CA HIS A 97 7.73 0.09 7.92
C HIS A 97 7.02 -0.24 6.61
N ILE A 98 5.70 -0.03 6.53
CA ILE A 98 4.86 -0.54 5.45
C ILE A 98 5.24 0.01 4.06
N VAL A 99 5.62 1.29 3.96
CA VAL A 99 6.05 1.89 2.67
C VAL A 99 7.33 1.22 2.18
N ARG A 100 8.35 1.14 3.04
CA ARG A 100 9.63 0.48 2.72
C ARG A 100 9.44 -0.98 2.34
N LEU A 101 8.59 -1.70 3.06
CA LEU A 101 8.31 -3.10 2.77
C LEU A 101 7.59 -3.28 1.43
N MET A 102 6.65 -2.39 1.10
CA MET A 102 5.97 -2.39 -0.19
C MET A 102 6.97 -2.17 -1.35
N VAL A 103 7.93 -1.27 -1.20
CA VAL A 103 8.97 -1.02 -2.21
C VAL A 103 9.92 -2.22 -2.31
N ALA A 104 10.36 -2.77 -1.18
CA ALA A 104 11.24 -3.94 -1.14
C ALA A 104 10.59 -5.20 -1.73
N SER A 105 9.26 -5.29 -1.72
CA SER A 105 8.50 -6.44 -2.25
C SER A 105 8.23 -6.36 -3.77
N SER A 106 8.93 -5.49 -4.50
CA SER A 106 8.72 -5.28 -5.95
C SER A 106 8.98 -6.53 -6.81
N SER A 107 9.76 -7.49 -6.31
CA SER A 107 9.98 -8.79 -6.97
C SER A 107 8.76 -9.72 -6.93
N SER A 108 7.79 -9.45 -6.04
CA SER A 108 6.56 -10.24 -5.90
C SER A 108 5.33 -9.31 -6.04
N PRO A 109 4.81 -9.12 -7.27
CA PRO A 109 3.74 -8.17 -7.55
C PRO A 109 2.46 -8.39 -6.72
N ARG A 110 2.18 -9.65 -6.36
CA ARG A 110 1.03 -10.01 -5.52
C ARG A 110 1.18 -9.47 -4.09
N ILE A 111 2.36 -9.63 -3.49
CA ILE A 111 2.65 -9.11 -2.14
C ILE A 111 2.63 -7.58 -2.16
N GLN A 112 3.31 -6.97 -3.13
CA GLN A 112 3.34 -5.52 -3.30
C GLN A 112 1.93 -4.93 -3.42
N SER A 113 1.05 -5.56 -4.20
CA SER A 113 -0.35 -5.14 -4.36
C SER A 113 -1.13 -5.19 -3.05
N GLN A 114 -1.02 -6.28 -2.27
CA GLN A 114 -1.69 -6.38 -0.96
C GLN A 114 -1.19 -5.33 0.03
N LEU A 115 0.11 -5.02 0.04
CA LEU A 115 0.67 -3.95 0.88
C LEU A 115 0.22 -2.55 0.41
N GLY A 116 0.08 -2.32 -0.89
CA GLY A 116 -0.49 -1.09 -1.44
C GLY A 116 -1.96 -0.90 -1.05
N GLU A 117 -2.76 -1.97 -1.04
CA GLU A 117 -4.15 -1.93 -0.53
C GLU A 117 -4.20 -1.68 0.98
N ALA A 118 -3.29 -2.28 1.76
CA ALA A 118 -3.15 -2.02 3.19
C ALA A 118 -2.79 -0.54 3.46
N LEU A 119 -1.89 0.04 2.66
CA LEU A 119 -1.57 1.47 2.68
C LEU A 119 -2.80 2.34 2.38
N ALA A 120 -3.63 1.94 1.40
CA ALA A 120 -4.85 2.68 1.07
C ALA A 120 -5.88 2.65 2.21
N ILE A 121 -5.97 1.54 2.95
CA ILE A 121 -6.82 1.45 4.16
C ILE A 121 -6.34 2.45 5.21
N ILE A 122 -5.04 2.47 5.51
CA ILE A 122 -4.48 3.44 6.47
C ILE A 122 -4.71 4.87 5.98
N GLY A 123 -4.42 5.13 4.70
CA GLY A 123 -4.59 6.43 4.07
C GLY A 123 -6.04 6.92 4.09
N LYS A 124 -7.04 6.03 4.05
CA LYS A 124 -8.45 6.43 4.17
C LYS A 124 -8.73 7.17 5.49
N HIS A 125 -8.07 6.76 6.58
CA HIS A 125 -8.32 7.30 7.91
C HIS A 125 -7.32 8.38 8.31
N ASP A 126 -6.06 8.24 7.92
CA ASP A 126 -4.98 9.05 8.47
C ASP A 126 -4.46 10.11 7.49
N PHE A 127 -4.83 10.03 6.21
CA PHE A 127 -4.37 10.98 5.20
C PHE A 127 -5.18 12.29 5.24
N PRO A 128 -4.53 13.47 5.19
CA PRO A 128 -3.10 13.74 5.33
C PRO A 128 -2.76 14.16 6.78
N LYS A 129 -3.75 14.64 7.56
CA LYS A 129 -3.53 15.28 8.86
C LYS A 129 -2.80 14.38 9.87
N SER A 130 -3.15 13.10 9.92
CA SER A 130 -2.58 12.13 10.86
C SER A 130 -1.40 11.34 10.27
N TRP A 131 -1.03 11.60 9.01
CA TRP A 131 0.14 11.04 8.35
C TRP A 131 0.66 11.93 7.21
N PRO A 132 1.19 13.12 7.52
CA PRO A 132 1.61 14.11 6.51
C PRO A 132 2.90 13.72 5.77
N ALA A 133 3.62 12.70 6.24
CA ALA A 133 4.84 12.22 5.60
C ALA A 133 4.56 11.24 4.44
N ILE A 134 3.34 10.72 4.27
CA ILE A 134 3.08 9.61 3.34
C ILE A 134 3.43 9.93 1.87
N LEU A 135 3.06 11.10 1.35
CA LEU A 135 3.43 11.46 -0.03
C LEU A 135 4.92 11.75 -0.17
N LEU A 136 5.51 12.42 0.81
CA LEU A 136 6.95 12.69 0.86
C LEU A 136 7.76 11.39 0.83
N ASP A 137 7.34 10.40 1.64
CA ASP A 137 7.97 9.08 1.69
C ASP A 137 7.81 8.36 0.35
N LEU A 138 6.62 8.36 -0.26
CA LEU A 138 6.39 7.76 -1.57
C LEU A 138 7.25 8.41 -2.66
N VAL A 139 7.35 9.74 -2.66
CA VAL A 139 8.17 10.52 -3.60
C VAL A 139 9.66 10.25 -3.39
N ALA A 140 10.13 10.15 -2.15
CA ALA A 140 11.52 9.81 -1.85
C ALA A 140 11.90 8.43 -2.43
N HIS A 141 11.04 7.43 -2.25
CA HIS A 141 11.25 6.10 -2.84
C HIS A 141 11.13 6.10 -4.36
N LEU A 142 10.26 6.96 -4.92
CA LEU A 142 10.10 7.13 -6.36
C LEU A 142 11.40 7.66 -7.01
N TRP A 143 12.11 8.57 -6.32
CA TRP A 143 13.39 9.09 -6.79
C TRP A 143 14.56 8.12 -6.61
N ALA A 144 14.52 7.28 -5.58
CA ALA A 144 15.55 6.26 -5.35
C ALA A 144 15.44 5.08 -6.34
N ALA A 145 14.23 4.81 -6.85
CA ALA A 145 13.96 3.68 -7.73
C ALA A 145 14.68 3.80 -9.09
N GLN A 146 15.39 2.73 -9.46
CA GLN A 146 16.03 2.59 -10.77
C GLN A 146 15.16 1.81 -11.75
N ASP A 147 14.43 0.80 -11.25
CA ASP A 147 13.57 -0.08 -12.04
C ASP A 147 12.10 0.32 -11.98
N TYR A 148 11.33 -0.14 -12.98
CA TYR A 148 9.91 0.19 -13.09
C TYR A 148 9.00 -0.62 -12.17
N ALA A 149 9.46 -1.74 -11.62
CA ALA A 149 8.68 -2.53 -10.65
C ALA A 149 8.35 -1.73 -9.36
N PRO A 150 9.34 -1.14 -8.64
CA PRO A 150 9.06 -0.27 -7.49
C PRO A 150 8.31 1.01 -7.88
N ILE A 151 8.63 1.62 -9.03
CA ILE A 151 7.91 2.81 -9.55
C ILE A 151 6.41 2.50 -9.71
N ASN A 152 6.07 1.40 -10.37
CA ASN A 152 4.68 1.02 -10.60
C ASN A 152 3.95 0.67 -9.29
N GLY A 153 4.63 0.05 -8.33
CA GLY A 153 4.09 -0.18 -6.99
C GLY A 153 3.73 1.12 -6.27
N ILE A 154 4.63 2.11 -6.31
CA ILE A 154 4.41 3.44 -5.71
C ILE A 154 3.25 4.16 -6.40
N LEU A 155 3.23 4.21 -7.73
CA LEU A 155 2.15 4.85 -8.51
C LEU A 155 0.80 4.16 -8.28
N SER A 156 0.77 2.83 -8.18
CA SER A 156 -0.46 2.08 -7.90
C SER A 156 -1.01 2.36 -6.48
N THR A 157 -0.09 2.52 -5.51
CA THR A 157 -0.42 2.87 -4.13
C THR A 157 -0.95 4.29 -4.01
N ALA A 158 -0.27 5.26 -4.64
CA ALA A 158 -0.75 6.64 -4.74
C ALA A 158 -2.17 6.67 -5.32
N ASN A 159 -2.41 5.93 -6.39
CA ASN A 159 -3.73 5.90 -7.03
C ASN A 159 -4.79 5.32 -6.09
N SER A 160 -4.42 4.34 -5.27
CA SER A 160 -5.35 3.73 -4.31
C SER A 160 -5.68 4.67 -3.16
N ILE A 161 -4.74 5.50 -2.72
CA ILE A 161 -5.00 6.59 -1.77
C ILE A 161 -5.92 7.64 -2.41
N PHE A 162 -5.62 8.04 -3.64
CA PHE A 162 -6.34 9.09 -4.37
C PHE A 162 -7.76 8.69 -4.81
N LYS A 163 -8.06 7.38 -4.88
CA LYS A 163 -9.42 6.88 -5.15
C LYS A 163 -10.45 7.46 -4.17
N LYS A 164 -10.07 7.77 -2.92
CA LYS A 164 -11.00 8.34 -1.93
C LYS A 164 -11.63 9.64 -2.45
N PHE A 165 -10.89 10.44 -3.22
CA PHE A 165 -11.36 11.74 -3.71
C PHE A 165 -12.34 11.69 -4.89
N ARG A 166 -12.58 10.52 -5.49
CA ARG A 166 -13.42 10.40 -6.70
C ARG A 166 -14.92 10.53 -6.43
N TYR A 167 -15.35 10.18 -5.22
CA TYR A 167 -16.76 10.08 -4.86
C TYR A 167 -17.12 10.92 -3.62
N GLU A 168 -16.18 11.71 -3.11
CA GLU A 168 -16.37 12.57 -1.95
C GLU A 168 -17.01 13.90 -2.34
N TRP A 169 -17.84 14.44 -1.46
CA TRP A 169 -18.45 15.76 -1.63
C TRP A 169 -17.41 16.86 -1.44
N LYS A 170 -17.56 17.97 -2.16
CA LYS A 170 -16.68 19.13 -2.01
C LYS A 170 -16.83 19.76 -0.63
N THR A 171 -15.85 19.53 0.23
CA THR A 171 -15.71 20.16 1.55
C THR A 171 -14.37 20.90 1.62
N ASN A 172 -14.23 21.83 2.57
CA ASN A 172 -12.96 22.54 2.78
C ASN A 172 -11.82 21.58 3.14
N ASP A 173 -12.11 20.56 3.97
CA ASP A 173 -11.14 19.51 4.29
C ASP A 173 -10.69 18.74 3.05
N LEU A 174 -11.63 18.37 2.16
CA LEU A 174 -11.29 17.73 0.89
C LEU A 174 -10.39 18.64 0.03
N LEU A 175 -10.67 19.94 -0.04
CA LEU A 175 -9.86 20.88 -0.83
C LEU A 175 -8.44 21.04 -0.27
N LEU A 176 -8.27 21.02 1.05
CA LEU A 176 -6.95 21.04 1.70
C LEU A 176 -6.17 19.76 1.39
N ASP A 177 -6.83 18.60 1.47
CA ASP A 177 -6.22 17.32 1.10
C ASP A 177 -5.76 17.30 -0.37
N LEU A 178 -6.60 17.82 -1.27
CA LEU A 178 -6.29 17.93 -2.70
C LEU A 178 -5.13 18.90 -2.96
N LYS A 179 -5.10 20.03 -2.26
CA LYS A 179 -3.99 20.99 -2.34
C LYS A 179 -2.67 20.32 -1.92
N TYR A 180 -2.67 19.59 -0.81
CA TYR A 180 -1.50 18.82 -0.37
C TYR A 180 -1.04 17.80 -1.42
N CYS A 181 -1.98 17.08 -2.05
CA CYS A 181 -1.63 16.16 -3.16
C CYS A 181 -1.00 16.89 -4.35
N LEU A 182 -1.53 18.07 -4.70
CA LEU A 182 -1.03 18.89 -5.80
C LEU A 182 0.38 19.39 -5.50
N ASP A 183 0.58 19.99 -4.34
CA ASP A 183 1.84 20.61 -3.94
C ASP A 183 2.97 19.55 -3.86
N GLU A 184 2.69 18.35 -3.34
CA GLU A 184 3.72 17.33 -3.10
C GLU A 184 3.90 16.31 -4.24
N PHE A 185 2.85 15.95 -4.99
CA PHE A 185 2.89 14.79 -5.90
C PHE A 185 2.76 15.14 -7.39
N ALA A 186 2.22 16.30 -7.75
CA ALA A 186 1.97 16.64 -9.16
C ALA A 186 3.25 16.78 -9.98
N ALA A 187 4.26 17.50 -9.45
CA ALA A 187 5.54 17.68 -10.14
C ALA A 187 6.33 16.36 -10.26
N PRO A 188 6.46 15.53 -9.20
CA PRO A 188 7.02 14.18 -9.33
C PRO A 188 6.33 13.31 -10.38
N LEU A 189 4.99 13.29 -10.38
CA LEU A 189 4.20 12.52 -11.32
C LEU A 189 4.48 12.92 -12.77
N LEU A 190 4.47 14.23 -13.07
CA LEU A 190 4.77 14.74 -14.40
C LEU A 190 6.19 14.37 -14.85
N LYS A 191 7.17 14.49 -13.97
CA LYS A 191 8.56 14.15 -14.29
C LYS A 191 8.72 12.66 -14.60
N ILE A 192 8.04 11.76 -13.87
CA ILE A 192 8.05 10.32 -14.19
C ILE A 192 7.32 10.03 -15.50
N PHE A 193 6.19 10.69 -15.77
CA PHE A 193 5.46 10.56 -17.03
C PHE A 193 6.35 10.93 -18.23
N LEU A 194 7.00 12.09 -18.19
CA LEU A 194 7.88 12.57 -19.26
C LEU A 194 9.13 11.70 -19.42
N LYS A 195 9.78 11.33 -18.30
CA LYS A 195 10.93 10.40 -18.32
C LYS A 195 10.54 9.09 -19.00
N THR A 196 9.45 8.48 -18.57
CA THR A 196 8.99 7.20 -19.11
C THR A 196 8.64 7.31 -20.59
N ALA A 197 8.04 8.42 -21.02
CA ALA A 197 7.68 8.65 -22.42
C ALA A 197 8.93 8.69 -23.33
N SER A 198 10.02 9.29 -22.84
CA SER A 198 11.29 9.35 -23.56
C SER A 198 12.00 8.00 -23.70
N VAL A 199 11.76 7.08 -22.76
CA VAL A 199 12.44 5.76 -22.71
C VAL A 199 11.70 4.71 -23.56
N ILE A 200 10.39 4.85 -23.75
CA ILE A 200 9.57 3.89 -24.50
C ILE A 200 10.08 3.64 -25.94
N PRO A 201 10.37 4.67 -26.77
CA PRO A 201 10.83 4.46 -28.15
C PRO A 201 12.11 3.62 -28.27
N ALA A 202 12.99 3.70 -27.26
CA ALA A 202 14.25 2.95 -27.25
C ALA A 202 14.06 1.46 -26.86
N ASN A 203 12.90 1.08 -26.32
CA ASN A 203 12.65 -0.25 -25.76
C ASN A 203 11.52 -1.00 -26.50
N LEU A 204 11.17 -0.59 -27.72
CA LEU A 204 10.09 -1.19 -28.51
C LEU A 204 10.32 -2.66 -28.86
N ASN A 205 11.56 -3.13 -28.82
CA ASN A 205 11.95 -4.47 -29.26
C ASN A 205 11.91 -5.53 -28.14
N SER A 206 11.63 -5.15 -26.88
CA SER A 206 11.60 -6.08 -25.75
C SER A 206 10.32 -5.90 -24.93
N ALA A 207 9.41 -6.86 -25.07
CA ALA A 207 8.13 -6.88 -24.35
C ALA A 207 8.32 -6.84 -22.82
N ASP A 208 9.34 -7.54 -22.30
CA ASP A 208 9.63 -7.60 -20.87
C ASP A 208 10.01 -6.23 -20.28
N THR A 209 10.71 -5.40 -21.07
CA THR A 209 11.04 -4.02 -20.67
C THR A 209 9.91 -3.04 -20.97
N LEU A 210 9.16 -3.25 -22.05
CA LEU A 210 8.11 -2.36 -22.49
C LEU A 210 6.86 -2.44 -21.59
N CYS A 211 6.47 -3.63 -21.15
CA CYS A 211 5.28 -3.83 -20.32
C CYS A 211 5.30 -2.98 -19.03
N PRO A 212 6.37 -2.96 -18.21
CA PRO A 212 6.46 -2.10 -17.05
C PRO A 212 6.41 -0.59 -17.38
N LEU A 213 7.00 -0.16 -18.51
CA LEU A 213 6.99 1.23 -18.95
C LEU A 213 5.57 1.70 -19.32
N ILE A 214 4.85 0.87 -20.09
CA ILE A 214 3.47 1.15 -20.49
C ILE A 214 2.54 1.14 -19.28
N GLU A 215 2.73 0.22 -18.34
CA GLU A 215 1.98 0.21 -17.09
C GLU A 215 2.22 1.50 -16.29
N SER A 216 3.46 1.97 -16.20
CA SER A 216 3.79 3.24 -15.56
C SER A 216 3.06 4.41 -16.22
N GLN A 217 3.05 4.48 -17.56
CA GLN A 217 2.31 5.50 -18.29
C GLN A 217 0.81 5.45 -18.01
N ARG A 218 0.23 4.24 -18.03
CA ARG A 218 -1.19 4.03 -17.75
C ARG A 218 -1.54 4.49 -16.33
N LEU A 219 -0.68 4.19 -15.35
CA LEU A 219 -0.86 4.65 -13.97
C LEU A 219 -0.80 6.17 -13.89
N CYS A 220 0.22 6.81 -14.47
CA CYS A 220 0.33 8.27 -14.51
C CYS A 220 -0.90 8.94 -15.13
N CYS A 221 -1.37 8.44 -16.29
CA CYS A 221 -2.59 8.93 -16.92
C CYS A 221 -3.80 8.79 -15.99
N ARG A 222 -3.98 7.63 -15.35
CA ARG A 222 -5.12 7.39 -14.44
C ARG A 222 -5.14 8.36 -13.26
N GLU A 223 -3.98 8.79 -12.79
CA GLU A 223 -3.85 9.80 -11.75
C GLU A 223 -4.26 11.18 -12.26
N PHE A 224 -3.72 11.60 -13.42
CA PHE A 224 -4.10 12.85 -14.08
C PHE A 224 -5.60 12.93 -14.41
N PHE A 225 -6.25 11.81 -14.71
CA PHE A 225 -7.66 11.77 -15.03
C PHE A 225 -8.58 11.61 -13.81
N THR A 226 -8.03 11.56 -12.59
CA THR A 226 -8.86 11.61 -11.38
C THR A 226 -9.53 13.00 -11.30
N PRO A 227 -10.85 13.13 -11.58
CA PRO A 227 -11.47 14.40 -11.98
C PRO A 227 -11.43 15.49 -10.90
N SER A 228 -11.18 15.11 -9.65
CA SER A 228 -11.12 16.01 -8.50
C SER A 228 -9.73 16.63 -8.27
N ILE A 229 -8.65 15.93 -8.65
CA ILE A 229 -7.27 16.37 -8.35
C ILE A 229 -6.73 17.27 -9.47
N PHE A 230 -6.87 16.87 -10.73
CA PHE A 230 -6.11 17.46 -11.84
C PHE A 230 -6.92 18.30 -12.84
N LYS A 231 -8.27 18.32 -12.76
CA LYS A 231 -9.05 19.36 -13.47
C LYS A 231 -8.65 20.77 -13.03
N ASN A 232 -8.28 20.93 -11.75
CA ASN A 232 -7.76 22.19 -11.24
C ASN A 232 -6.30 22.45 -11.66
N CYS A 233 -5.49 21.42 -11.89
CA CYS A 233 -4.12 21.56 -12.40
C CYS A 233 -4.07 22.10 -13.84
N LEU A 234 -4.96 21.62 -14.71
CA LEU A 234 -5.06 22.11 -16.10
C LEU A 234 -5.51 23.59 -16.16
N ASN A 235 -6.27 24.05 -15.17
CA ASN A 235 -6.65 25.45 -15.05
C ASN A 235 -5.54 26.29 -14.41
N PHE A 236 -4.81 25.75 -13.42
CA PHE A 236 -3.71 26.45 -12.77
C PHE A 236 -2.50 26.65 -13.70
N LEU A 237 -2.13 25.63 -14.48
CA LEU A 237 -1.08 25.71 -15.52
C LEU A 237 -1.48 26.58 -16.74
N ARG A 238 -2.75 26.98 -16.85
CA ARG A 238 -3.20 27.97 -17.85
C ARG A 238 -3.16 29.40 -17.34
N THR A 239 -2.99 29.60 -16.04
CA THR A 239 -3.01 30.92 -15.39
C THR A 239 -1.64 31.39 -14.88
N THR A 240 -0.60 30.60 -15.13
CA THR A 240 0.83 30.89 -14.88
C THR A 240 1.62 30.60 -16.13
#